data_AF-A0A7S1NZV7-F1
#
_entry.id   AF-A0A7S1NZV7-F1
#
_cell.length_a   1.000
_cell.length_b   1.000
_cell.length_c   1.000
_cell.angle_alpha   90.00
_cell.angle_beta   90.00
_cell.angle_gamma   90.00
#
_symmetry.space_group_name_H-M   'P 1'
#
loop_
_entity.id
_entity.type
_entity.pdbx_description
1 polymer ?
#
loop_
_entity_poly.entity_id
_entity_poly.type
_entity_poly.pdbx_seq_one_letter_code
_entity_poly.pdbx_strand_id
1 'polypeptide(L)'
;ALYKTIGHSLTHQGTNLALQQGIDGAYRIGNESFRVVPLGELPDDHDYRSCYKRSDPVIRSDHLLFPFFSSFLLRTLLERWCREEGGYDRRVLCEAISHNNDRYLRLLTEPMTEQQGGIAVDYRLDDGNLHHANPAYRRDVIVSGFRPNDRVAAFLEESWGYINLWTTERSLGDRSQPLVDRFPQSMPRWSAVLSHFDLADDVINRGTV
;
A
#
# COMPACT_ATOMS: atom_id res chain seq x y z
N ALA A 1 2.26 -19.24 8.03
CA ALA A 1 1.38 -20.44 8.01
C ALA A 1 0.08 -20.15 7.27
N LEU A 2 -0.70 -19.13 7.67
CA LEU A 2 -1.98 -18.78 7.06
C LEU A 2 -1.93 -18.60 5.54
N TYR A 3 -0.96 -17.85 5.02
CA TYR A 3 -0.87 -17.60 3.57
C TYR A 3 -0.66 -18.89 2.75
N LYS A 4 0.08 -19.88 3.27
CA LYS A 4 0.21 -21.18 2.59
C LYS A 4 -1.14 -21.89 2.49
N THR A 5 -2.00 -21.71 3.48
CA THR A 5 -3.35 -22.30 3.51
C THR A 5 -4.30 -21.62 2.55
N ILE A 6 -4.25 -20.29 2.37
CA ILE A 6 -5.24 -19.57 1.55
C ILE A 6 -4.73 -19.20 0.15
N GLY A 7 -3.41 -19.12 -0.04
CA GLY A 7 -2.81 -18.59 -1.27
C GLY A 7 -3.19 -19.36 -2.52
N HIS A 8 -3.39 -20.68 -2.41
CA HIS A 8 -3.83 -21.51 -3.53
C HIS A 8 -5.27 -21.23 -3.99
N SER A 9 -6.10 -20.68 -3.10
CA SER A 9 -7.48 -20.28 -3.40
C SER A 9 -7.56 -18.87 -3.97
N LEU A 10 -6.45 -18.12 -3.95
CA LEU A 10 -6.36 -16.79 -4.53
C LEU A 10 -5.87 -16.91 -5.96
N THR A 11 -6.67 -16.46 -6.91
CA THR A 11 -6.31 -16.40 -8.33
C THR A 11 -6.41 -14.97 -8.82
N HIS A 12 -5.41 -14.50 -9.53
CA HIS A 12 -5.43 -13.21 -10.22
C HIS A 12 -5.09 -13.43 -11.69
N GLN A 13 -5.99 -13.05 -12.58
CA GLN A 13 -5.85 -13.23 -14.03
C GLN A 13 -5.45 -14.66 -14.45
N GLY A 14 -6.09 -15.66 -13.83
CA GLY A 14 -5.77 -17.08 -14.06
C GLY A 14 -4.46 -17.56 -13.44
N THR A 15 -3.65 -16.67 -12.87
CA THR A 15 -2.43 -17.03 -12.13
C THR A 15 -2.78 -17.33 -10.68
N ASN A 16 -2.40 -18.52 -10.22
CA ASN A 16 -2.54 -18.92 -8.83
C ASN A 16 -1.53 -18.14 -7.95
N LEU A 17 -1.98 -17.61 -6.81
CA LEU A 17 -1.16 -16.85 -5.89
C LEU A 17 -0.60 -17.71 -4.74
N ALA A 18 -0.45 -19.00 -4.97
CA ALA A 18 0.24 -19.89 -4.05
C ALA A 18 1.68 -19.43 -3.82
N LEU A 19 2.11 -19.57 -2.57
CA LEU A 19 3.51 -19.38 -2.22
C LEU A 19 4.36 -20.48 -2.85
N GLN A 20 5.30 -20.06 -3.68
CA GLN A 20 6.29 -20.91 -4.34
C GLN A 20 7.66 -20.65 -3.74
N GLN A 21 8.54 -21.66 -3.76
CA GLN A 21 9.93 -21.54 -3.32
C GLN A 21 10.84 -21.96 -4.47
N GLY A 22 11.76 -21.07 -4.86
CA GLY A 22 12.78 -21.29 -5.87
C GLY A 22 13.97 -22.09 -5.35
N ILE A 23 14.82 -22.54 -6.28
CA ILE A 23 16.03 -23.35 -6.00
C ILE A 23 17.08 -22.52 -5.24
N ASP A 24 17.11 -21.22 -5.47
CA ASP A 24 17.95 -20.23 -4.79
C ASP A 24 17.45 -19.87 -3.37
N GLY A 25 16.37 -20.49 -2.91
CA GLY A 25 15.74 -20.20 -1.63
C GLY A 25 14.88 -18.93 -1.63
N ALA A 26 14.74 -18.25 -2.77
CA ALA A 26 13.81 -17.15 -2.93
C ALA A 26 12.36 -17.66 -2.90
N TYR A 27 11.45 -16.82 -2.43
CA TYR A 27 10.02 -17.09 -2.46
C TYR A 27 9.36 -16.31 -3.59
N ARG A 28 8.24 -16.83 -4.08
CA ARG A 28 7.45 -16.19 -5.13
C ARG A 28 5.97 -16.29 -4.84
N ILE A 29 5.23 -15.24 -5.14
CA ILE A 29 3.76 -15.20 -5.17
C ILE A 29 3.34 -14.53 -6.47
N GLY A 30 2.57 -15.20 -7.33
CA GLY A 30 2.27 -14.66 -8.67
C GLY A 30 3.55 -14.40 -9.45
N ASN A 31 3.86 -13.16 -9.84
CA ASN A 31 5.14 -12.77 -10.44
C ASN A 31 6.10 -12.04 -9.48
N GLU A 32 5.69 -11.80 -8.23
CA GLU A 32 6.54 -11.13 -7.24
C GLU A 32 7.50 -12.13 -6.60
N SER A 33 8.79 -11.82 -6.66
CA SER A 33 9.86 -12.58 -5.99
C SER A 33 10.34 -11.82 -4.76
N PHE A 34 10.56 -12.52 -3.66
CA PHE A 34 10.96 -11.92 -2.41
C PHE A 34 11.78 -12.89 -1.56
N ARG A 35 12.43 -12.36 -0.53
CA ARG A 35 13.08 -13.18 0.51
C ARG A 35 12.70 -12.68 1.90
N VAL A 36 12.76 -13.60 2.86
CA VAL A 36 12.70 -13.26 4.27
C VAL A 36 14.07 -12.72 4.68
N VAL A 37 14.10 -11.57 5.35
CA VAL A 37 15.32 -11.02 5.95
C VAL A 37 15.40 -11.51 7.39
N PRO A 38 16.35 -12.39 7.75
CA PRO A 38 16.50 -12.83 9.13
C PRO A 38 16.89 -11.67 10.04
N LEU A 39 16.46 -11.74 11.31
CA LEU A 39 16.83 -10.74 12.31
C LEU A 39 18.35 -10.50 12.38
N GLY A 40 19.17 -11.55 12.24
CA GLY A 40 20.63 -11.44 12.28
C GLY A 40 21.27 -10.66 11.11
N GLU A 41 20.54 -10.42 10.03
CA GLU A 41 21.02 -9.67 8.86
C GLU A 41 20.70 -8.17 8.95
N LEU A 42 19.77 -7.77 9.83
CA LEU A 42 19.45 -6.35 10.05
C LEU A 42 20.59 -5.68 10.83
N PRO A 43 21.05 -4.47 10.47
CA PRO A 43 21.98 -3.66 11.27
C PRO A 43 21.44 -3.42 12.69
N ASP A 44 22.30 -3.38 13.72
CA ASP A 44 21.85 -3.35 15.12
C ASP A 44 20.93 -2.18 15.49
N ASP A 45 21.10 -1.05 14.83
CA ASP A 45 20.32 0.19 14.98
C ASP A 45 19.13 0.30 14.01
N HIS A 46 18.86 -0.74 13.22
CA HIS A 46 17.81 -0.73 12.20
C HIS A 46 16.40 -0.76 12.82
N ASP A 47 15.54 0.18 12.44
CA ASP A 47 14.18 0.37 12.98
C ASP A 47 13.36 -0.92 13.08
N TYR A 48 13.37 -1.74 12.02
CA TYR A 48 12.59 -2.98 11.95
C TYR A 48 13.03 -4.08 12.92
N ARG A 49 14.19 -3.95 13.58
CA ARG A 49 14.59 -4.91 14.64
C ARG A 49 13.65 -4.85 15.84
N SER A 50 13.19 -3.65 16.19
CA SER A 50 12.32 -3.42 17.34
C SER A 50 10.94 -4.09 17.18
N CYS A 51 10.44 -4.18 15.95
CA CYS A 51 9.13 -4.76 15.64
C CYS A 51 9.20 -6.18 15.07
N TYR A 52 10.39 -6.77 14.95
CA TYR A 52 10.59 -8.06 14.29
C TYR A 52 9.80 -9.19 14.95
N LYS A 53 8.98 -9.90 14.15
CA LYS A 53 8.23 -11.08 14.59
C LYS A 53 8.49 -12.24 13.65
N ARG A 54 8.89 -13.41 14.17
CA ARG A 54 9.09 -14.61 13.33
C ARG A 54 7.83 -15.06 12.60
N SER A 55 6.66 -14.79 13.18
CA SER A 55 5.36 -15.11 12.57
C SER A 55 4.98 -14.18 11.42
N ASP A 56 5.59 -13.00 11.36
CA ASP A 56 5.34 -11.95 10.35
C ASP A 56 6.64 -11.18 10.09
N PRO A 57 7.62 -11.82 9.41
CA PRO A 57 8.99 -11.35 9.38
C PRO A 57 9.20 -10.21 8.38
N VAL A 58 10.36 -9.57 8.45
CA VAL A 58 10.79 -8.57 7.47
C VAL A 58 10.97 -9.22 6.09
N ILE A 59 10.45 -8.57 5.06
CA ILE A 59 10.50 -9.05 3.68
C ILE A 59 11.29 -8.07 2.81
N ARG A 60 12.17 -8.64 1.99
CA ARG A 60 12.90 -7.94 0.94
C ARG A 60 12.29 -8.33 -0.41
N SER A 61 11.87 -7.34 -1.19
CA SER A 61 11.41 -7.50 -2.56
C SER A 61 12.13 -6.47 -3.41
N ASP A 62 13.16 -6.89 -4.13
CA ASP A 62 14.03 -6.01 -4.91
C ASP A 62 14.55 -4.82 -4.06
N HIS A 63 14.32 -3.57 -4.48
CA HIS A 63 14.72 -2.35 -3.77
C HIS A 63 13.83 -2.01 -2.56
N LEU A 64 12.74 -2.75 -2.34
CA LEU A 64 11.79 -2.50 -1.26
C LEU A 64 12.05 -3.41 -0.05
N LEU A 65 11.94 -2.83 1.13
CA LEU A 65 11.98 -3.54 2.40
C LEU A 65 10.69 -3.29 3.17
N PHE A 66 10.01 -4.36 3.54
CA PHE A 66 8.77 -4.35 4.30
C PHE A 66 9.05 -4.79 5.74
N PRO A 67 8.53 -4.09 6.77
CA PRO A 67 8.71 -4.48 8.16
C PRO A 67 8.03 -5.81 8.49
N PHE A 68 6.98 -6.15 7.73
CA PHE A 68 6.14 -7.32 7.93
C PHE A 68 5.81 -8.01 6.60
N PHE A 69 5.62 -9.32 6.63
CA PHE A 69 5.15 -10.11 5.49
C PHE A 69 3.71 -9.74 5.14
N SER A 70 2.88 -9.43 6.13
CA SER A 70 1.53 -8.88 5.92
C SER A 70 1.55 -7.57 5.12
N SER A 71 2.48 -6.64 5.40
CA SER A 71 2.64 -5.41 4.62
C SER A 71 3.01 -5.71 3.17
N PHE A 72 3.97 -6.60 2.93
CA PHE A 72 4.34 -7.04 1.58
C PHE A 72 3.15 -7.62 0.81
N LEU A 73 2.36 -8.48 1.46
CA LEU A 73 1.18 -9.08 0.85
C LEU A 73 0.12 -8.04 0.48
N LEU A 74 -0.18 -7.12 1.40
CA LEU A 74 -1.15 -6.06 1.16
C LEU A 74 -0.69 -5.18 -0.01
N ARG A 75 0.56 -4.70 0.00
CA ARG A 75 1.14 -3.93 -1.10
C ARG A 75 1.05 -4.65 -2.44
N THR A 76 1.44 -5.93 -2.47
CA THR A 76 1.36 -6.76 -3.70
C THR A 76 -0.06 -6.89 -4.23
N LEU A 77 -1.05 -7.01 -3.34
CA LEU A 77 -2.46 -7.05 -3.73
C LEU A 77 -2.92 -5.70 -4.30
N LEU A 78 -2.56 -4.58 -3.66
CA LEU A 78 -2.88 -3.24 -4.14
C LEU A 78 -2.29 -2.96 -5.52
N GLU A 79 -1.02 -3.30 -5.76
CA GLU A 79 -0.37 -3.14 -7.06
C GLU A 79 -1.09 -3.90 -8.18
N ARG A 80 -1.50 -5.13 -7.90
CA ARG A 80 -2.23 -5.97 -8.86
C ARG A 80 -3.63 -5.47 -9.14
N TRP A 81 -4.32 -4.96 -8.12
CA TRP A 81 -5.64 -4.36 -8.30
C TRP A 81 -5.59 -3.10 -9.19
N CYS A 82 -4.56 -2.29 -9.06
CA CYS A 82 -4.45 -1.04 -9.82
C CYS A 82 -3.98 -1.21 -11.26
N ARG A 83 -3.25 -2.29 -11.55
CA ARG A 83 -2.53 -2.48 -12.82
C ARG A 83 -3.11 -3.59 -13.70
N GLU A 84 -4.37 -4.01 -13.49
CA GLU A 84 -5.01 -5.05 -14.31
C GLU A 84 -4.79 -4.80 -15.82
N GLU A 85 -4.11 -5.74 -16.49
CA GLU A 85 -4.02 -5.79 -17.96
C GLU A 85 -5.43 -5.79 -18.56
N GLY A 86 -5.80 -4.66 -19.18
CA GLY A 86 -7.19 -4.37 -19.59
C GLY A 86 -7.50 -2.88 -19.78
N GLY A 87 -6.63 -1.98 -19.31
CA GLY A 87 -6.50 -0.61 -19.86
C GLY A 87 -7.20 0.51 -19.11
N TYR A 88 -7.77 0.28 -17.93
CA TYR A 88 -8.33 1.35 -17.11
C TYR A 88 -7.42 1.63 -15.92
N ASP A 89 -6.61 2.68 -16.03
CA ASP A 89 -5.93 3.28 -14.88
C ASP A 89 -6.99 3.51 -13.77
N ARG A 90 -6.84 2.79 -12.66
CA ARG A 90 -7.76 2.87 -11.51
C ARG A 90 -7.46 4.06 -10.61
N ARG A 91 -6.47 4.86 -10.98
CA ARG A 91 -6.16 6.12 -10.31
C ARG A 91 -7.29 7.11 -10.58
N VAL A 92 -7.83 7.65 -9.50
CA VAL A 92 -8.87 8.67 -9.52
C VAL A 92 -8.25 10.06 -9.49
N LEU A 93 -7.17 10.22 -8.73
CA LEU A 93 -6.57 11.52 -8.48
C LEU A 93 -5.08 11.37 -8.14
N CYS A 94 -4.30 12.35 -8.56
CA CYS A 94 -2.91 12.55 -8.19
C CYS A 94 -2.70 14.01 -7.77
N GLU A 95 -2.18 14.24 -6.56
CA GLU A 95 -1.78 15.57 -6.11
C GLU A 95 -0.36 15.58 -5.57
N ALA A 96 0.40 16.61 -5.96
CA ALA A 96 1.73 16.86 -5.46
C ALA A 96 1.67 17.53 -4.07
N ILE A 97 2.34 16.94 -3.09
CA ILE A 97 2.46 17.47 -1.74
C ILE A 97 3.95 17.71 -1.45
N SER A 98 4.28 18.88 -0.93
CA SER A 98 5.66 19.18 -0.51
C SER A 98 6.12 18.18 0.56
N HIS A 99 7.31 17.60 0.38
CA HIS A 99 7.90 16.68 1.37
C HIS A 99 8.17 17.35 2.71
N ASN A 100 8.30 18.68 2.71
CA ASN A 100 8.50 19.48 3.93
C ASN A 100 7.17 19.91 4.57
N ASN A 101 6.04 19.36 4.13
CA ASN A 101 4.75 19.66 4.74
C ASN A 101 4.55 18.80 6.00
N ASP A 102 4.44 19.43 7.17
CA ASP A 102 4.27 18.72 8.44
C ASP A 102 3.05 17.79 8.44
N ARG A 103 1.94 18.19 7.80
CA ARG A 103 0.72 17.35 7.69
C ARG A 103 0.96 16.08 6.89
N TYR A 104 1.79 16.18 5.86
CA TYR A 104 2.20 15.04 5.05
C TYR A 104 3.15 14.11 5.81
N LEU A 105 4.10 14.67 6.57
CA LEU A 105 4.98 13.88 7.43
C LEU A 105 4.18 13.15 8.52
N ARG A 106 3.13 13.78 9.06
CA ARG A 106 2.18 13.12 9.98
C ARG A 106 1.47 11.95 9.33
N LEU A 107 0.96 12.09 8.09
CA LEU A 107 0.36 10.99 7.34
C LEU A 107 1.33 9.79 7.22
N LEU A 108 2.62 10.05 7.01
CA LEU A 108 3.66 9.02 6.85
C LEU A 108 4.09 8.35 8.16
N THR A 109 3.95 9.01 9.31
CA THR A 109 4.59 8.57 10.56
C THR A 109 3.61 8.24 11.67
N GLU A 110 2.45 8.89 11.74
CA GLU A 110 1.49 8.67 12.80
C GLU A 110 0.88 7.27 12.72
N PRO A 111 0.70 6.56 13.84
CA PRO A 111 0.06 5.26 13.84
C PRO A 111 -1.40 5.42 13.38
N MET A 112 -1.81 4.56 12.45
CA MET A 112 -3.17 4.51 11.95
C MET A 112 -3.84 3.20 12.34
N THR A 113 -4.97 3.32 13.03
CA THR A 113 -5.82 2.19 13.40
C THR A 113 -7.00 2.07 12.45
N GLU A 114 -7.59 0.88 12.36
CA GLU A 114 -8.81 0.66 11.59
C GLU A 114 -9.96 1.60 12.01
N GLN A 115 -9.97 2.01 13.29
CA GLN A 115 -10.94 2.95 13.86
C GLN A 115 -10.76 4.37 13.31
N GLN A 116 -9.54 4.76 12.95
CA GLN A 116 -9.23 6.03 12.27
C GLN A 116 -9.52 5.98 10.77
N GLY A 117 -10.09 4.87 10.27
CA GLY A 117 -10.66 4.79 8.93
C GLY A 117 -9.90 3.91 7.95
N GLY A 118 -8.68 3.46 8.28
CA GLY A 118 -7.87 2.67 7.35
C GLY A 118 -6.80 1.79 7.99
N ILE A 119 -6.12 1.03 7.14
CA ILE A 119 -4.96 0.19 7.48
C ILE A 119 -3.73 0.79 6.80
N ALA A 120 -2.74 1.21 7.58
CA ALA A 120 -1.45 1.66 7.07
C ALA A 120 -0.57 0.47 6.67
N VAL A 121 0.04 0.56 5.49
CA VAL A 121 0.97 -0.41 4.94
C VAL A 121 2.30 0.30 4.73
N ASP A 122 3.18 0.15 5.71
CA ASP A 122 4.49 0.79 5.72
C ASP A 122 5.53 -0.06 4.99
N TYR A 123 6.43 0.61 4.29
CA TYR A 123 7.61 0.02 3.66
C TYR A 123 8.68 1.09 3.44
N ARG A 124 9.89 0.67 3.05
CA ARG A 124 10.96 1.60 2.69
C ARG A 124 11.63 1.21 1.39
N LEU A 125 12.07 2.21 0.65
CA LEU A 125 12.98 2.10 -0.48
C LEU A 125 14.40 2.38 0.02
N ASP A 126 15.25 1.38 -0.01
CA ASP A 126 16.65 1.46 0.45
C ASP A 126 17.63 0.95 -0.63
N ASP A 127 17.16 0.87 -1.87
CA ASP A 127 17.91 0.44 -3.06
C ASP A 127 18.57 -0.93 -2.95
N GLY A 128 18.05 -1.81 -2.09
CA GLY A 128 18.63 -3.14 -1.87
C GLY A 128 19.69 -3.16 -0.76
N ASN A 129 19.95 -2.03 -0.11
CA ASN A 129 21.00 -1.87 0.88
C ASN A 129 20.42 -1.67 2.28
N LEU A 130 20.58 -2.67 3.16
CA LEU A 130 20.11 -2.57 4.56
C LEU A 130 20.80 -1.45 5.36
N HIS A 131 22.00 -1.03 4.94
CA HIS A 131 22.79 0.06 5.52
C HIS A 131 22.60 1.40 4.80
N HIS A 132 21.57 1.55 3.97
CA HIS A 132 21.32 2.80 3.26
C HIS A 132 21.15 3.95 4.26
N ALA A 133 21.97 5.00 4.15
CA ALA A 133 22.05 6.05 5.17
C ALA A 133 20.80 6.93 5.24
N ASN A 134 20.04 7.03 4.15
CA ASN A 134 18.83 7.85 4.07
C ASN A 134 17.75 7.15 3.22
N PRO A 135 17.17 6.04 3.71
CA PRO A 135 16.14 5.31 2.97
C PRO A 135 14.87 6.17 2.87
N ALA A 136 14.11 6.02 1.77
CA ALA A 136 12.83 6.70 1.64
C ALA A 136 11.73 5.84 2.27
N TYR A 137 11.06 6.38 3.30
CA TYR A 137 9.90 5.74 3.91
C TYR A 137 8.65 5.99 3.06
N ARG A 138 7.84 4.95 2.92
CA ARG A 138 6.64 4.92 2.09
C ARG A 138 5.47 4.37 2.89
N ARG A 139 4.27 4.81 2.52
CA ARG A 139 3.03 4.34 3.13
C ARG A 139 1.91 4.28 2.12
N ASP A 140 1.23 3.14 2.09
CA ASP A 140 -0.10 3.02 1.51
C ASP A 140 -1.13 2.98 2.64
N VAL A 141 -2.33 3.52 2.40
CA VAL A 141 -3.43 3.49 3.38
C VAL A 141 -4.66 2.89 2.72
N ILE A 142 -5.01 1.68 3.12
CA ILE A 142 -6.23 1.00 2.66
C ILE A 142 -7.41 1.58 3.43
N VAL A 143 -8.35 2.20 2.73
CA VAL A 143 -9.54 2.83 3.35
C VAL A 143 -10.80 1.99 3.14
N SER A 144 -10.79 1.07 2.15
CA SER A 144 -11.85 0.11 1.89
C SER A 144 -11.36 -1.16 1.21
N GLY A 145 -12.16 -2.24 1.31
CA GLY A 145 -11.92 -3.54 0.69
C GLY A 145 -11.52 -4.62 1.70
N PHE A 146 -11.45 -4.29 2.98
CA PHE A 146 -11.02 -5.19 4.06
C PHE A 146 -12.13 -5.48 5.09
N ARG A 147 -13.30 -4.82 4.98
CA ARG A 147 -14.46 -5.07 5.86
C ARG A 147 -15.49 -5.96 5.15
N PRO A 148 -16.27 -6.80 5.86
CA PRO A 148 -17.24 -7.72 5.25
C PRO A 148 -18.30 -7.09 4.34
N ASN A 149 -18.62 -5.80 4.56
CA ASN A 149 -19.64 -5.08 3.80
C ASN A 149 -19.04 -4.11 2.76
N ASP A 150 -17.72 -4.07 2.62
CA ASP A 150 -17.08 -3.25 1.59
C ASP A 150 -17.35 -3.86 0.22
N ARG A 151 -17.91 -3.04 -0.68
CA ARG A 151 -18.22 -3.44 -2.07
C ARG A 151 -17.17 -2.99 -3.07
N VAL A 152 -16.24 -2.17 -2.63
CA VAL A 152 -15.17 -1.57 -3.42
C VAL A 152 -13.89 -1.63 -2.61
N ALA A 153 -12.76 -1.80 -3.26
CA ALA A 153 -11.47 -1.55 -2.66
C ALA A 153 -11.06 -0.12 -2.98
N ALA A 154 -10.55 0.59 -1.98
CA ALA A 154 -10.05 1.94 -2.14
C ALA A 154 -8.86 2.16 -1.20
N PHE A 155 -7.84 2.84 -1.70
CA PHE A 155 -6.66 3.16 -0.91
C PHE A 155 -6.02 4.48 -1.37
N LEU A 156 -5.14 4.98 -0.52
CA LEU A 156 -4.24 6.08 -0.79
C LEU A 156 -2.82 5.52 -0.93
N GLU A 157 -2.07 5.97 -1.93
CA GLU A 157 -0.66 5.63 -2.10
C GLU A 157 0.17 6.90 -2.00
N GLU A 158 1.16 6.88 -1.11
CA GLU A 158 2.24 7.85 -1.16
C GLU A 158 3.30 7.38 -2.16
N SER A 159 3.63 8.24 -3.12
CA SER A 159 4.69 7.96 -4.08
C SER A 159 5.42 9.24 -4.45
N TRP A 160 6.69 9.37 -4.09
CA TRP A 160 7.58 10.47 -4.47
C TRP A 160 7.02 11.87 -4.14
N GLY A 161 6.34 12.03 -3.00
CA GLY A 161 5.69 13.30 -2.65
C GLY A 161 4.38 13.54 -3.36
N TYR A 162 3.81 12.52 -3.98
CA TYR A 162 2.46 12.56 -4.49
C TYR A 162 1.56 11.73 -3.60
N ILE A 163 0.34 12.21 -3.43
CA ILE A 163 -0.76 11.43 -2.90
C ILE A 163 -1.61 10.99 -4.08
N ASN A 164 -1.72 9.67 -4.27
CA ASN A 164 -2.56 9.07 -5.30
C ASN A 164 -3.77 8.40 -4.65
N LEU A 165 -4.95 8.59 -5.24
CA LEU A 165 -6.19 7.93 -4.80
C LEU A 165 -6.58 6.85 -5.81
N TRP A 166 -6.80 5.63 -5.33
CA TRP A 166 -7.02 4.45 -6.16
C TRP A 166 -8.27 3.68 -5.74
N THR A 167 -9.17 3.35 -6.68
CA THR A 167 -10.39 2.59 -6.35
C THR A 167 -10.82 1.61 -7.44
N THR A 168 -11.46 0.53 -7.02
CA THR A 168 -12.20 -0.38 -7.91
C THR A 168 -13.64 0.09 -8.16
N GLU A 169 -14.10 1.15 -7.48
CA GLU A 169 -15.41 1.74 -7.70
C GLU A 169 -15.55 2.23 -9.15
N ARG A 170 -16.62 1.81 -9.81
CA ARG A 170 -16.94 2.31 -11.15
C ARG A 170 -17.43 3.75 -11.05
N SER A 171 -16.86 4.63 -11.86
CA SER A 171 -17.32 6.01 -11.94
C SER A 171 -18.77 6.08 -12.42
N LEU A 172 -19.63 6.76 -11.66
CA LEU A 172 -21.06 6.91 -11.97
C LEU A 172 -21.38 8.13 -12.86
N GLY A 173 -20.39 8.96 -13.19
CA GLY A 173 -20.57 10.19 -13.96
C GLY A 173 -19.39 10.50 -14.88
N ASP A 174 -19.53 11.57 -15.65
CA ASP A 174 -18.45 12.11 -16.49
C ASP A 174 -17.35 12.78 -15.64
N ARG A 175 -16.16 12.94 -16.22
CA ARG A 175 -15.00 13.58 -15.58
C ARG A 175 -15.26 15.01 -15.11
N SER A 176 -16.20 15.72 -15.73
CA SER A 176 -16.62 17.08 -15.33
C SER A 176 -17.38 17.14 -14.01
N GLN A 177 -17.91 16.01 -13.52
CA GLN A 177 -18.66 15.96 -12.27
C GLN A 177 -17.71 15.91 -11.06
N PRO A 178 -18.14 16.42 -9.89
CA PRO A 178 -17.41 16.29 -8.64
C PRO A 178 -17.04 14.83 -8.30
N LEU A 179 -15.91 14.62 -7.62
CA LEU A 179 -15.46 13.28 -7.23
C LEU A 179 -16.44 12.56 -6.32
N VAL A 180 -17.17 13.29 -5.45
CA VAL A 180 -18.18 12.70 -4.57
C VAL A 180 -19.37 12.10 -5.35
N ASP A 181 -19.72 12.70 -6.50
CA ASP A 181 -20.80 12.19 -7.36
C ASP A 181 -20.31 11.03 -8.23
N ARG A 182 -19.04 11.07 -8.64
CA ARG A 182 -18.40 10.03 -9.44
C ARG A 182 -18.06 8.78 -8.64
N PHE A 183 -17.66 8.92 -7.38
CA PHE A 183 -17.16 7.85 -6.51
C PHE A 183 -17.77 7.93 -5.08
N PRO A 184 -19.10 7.79 -4.96
CA PRO A 184 -19.81 8.03 -3.69
C PRO A 184 -19.41 7.06 -2.56
N GLN A 185 -18.84 5.89 -2.84
CA GLN A 185 -18.40 4.95 -1.81
C GLN A 185 -16.94 5.15 -1.37
N SER A 186 -16.07 5.55 -2.30
CA SER A 186 -14.63 5.73 -2.04
C SER A 186 -14.35 7.11 -1.46
N MET A 187 -15.02 8.14 -1.98
CA MET A 187 -14.75 9.53 -1.65
C MET A 187 -14.91 9.83 -0.14
N PRO A 188 -16.00 9.45 0.55
CA PRO A 188 -16.12 9.71 1.99
C PRO A 188 -15.01 9.08 2.82
N ARG A 189 -14.47 7.93 2.38
CA ARG A 189 -13.43 7.19 3.11
C ARG A 189 -12.05 7.82 2.94
N TRP A 190 -11.70 8.25 1.72
CA TRP A 190 -10.49 9.06 1.52
C TRP A 190 -10.57 10.38 2.25
N SER A 191 -11.72 11.07 2.16
CA SER A 191 -11.92 12.33 2.86
C SER A 191 -11.73 12.17 4.36
N ALA A 192 -12.28 11.12 4.98
CA ALA A 192 -12.12 10.88 6.41
C ALA A 192 -10.64 10.76 6.83
N VAL A 193 -9.86 9.96 6.09
CA VAL A 193 -8.42 9.80 6.37
C VAL A 193 -7.66 11.09 6.11
N LEU A 194 -7.86 11.74 4.97
CA LEU A 194 -7.16 12.97 4.61
C LEU A 194 -7.51 14.14 5.55
N SER A 195 -8.76 14.24 5.99
CA SER A 195 -9.21 15.24 6.96
C SER A 195 -8.56 15.04 8.33
N HIS A 196 -8.25 13.80 8.74
CA HIS A 196 -7.50 13.56 9.98
C HIS A 196 -6.13 14.24 10.00
N PHE A 197 -5.53 14.42 8.83
CA PHE A 197 -4.24 15.08 8.63
C PHE A 197 -4.38 16.50 8.07
N ASP A 198 -5.59 17.05 7.99
CA ASP A 198 -5.84 18.36 7.36
C ASP A 198 -5.35 18.45 5.91
N LEU A 199 -5.36 17.33 5.16
CA LEU A 199 -4.91 17.23 3.76
C LEU A 199 -6.06 17.15 2.75
N ALA A 200 -7.31 17.03 3.22
CA ALA A 200 -8.46 16.79 2.36
C ALA A 200 -8.62 17.86 1.26
N ASP A 201 -8.58 19.14 1.63
CA ASP A 201 -8.77 20.22 0.65
C ASP A 201 -7.62 20.32 -0.34
N ASP A 202 -6.39 20.10 0.11
CA ASP A 202 -5.22 20.15 -0.77
C ASP A 202 -5.26 19.00 -1.79
N VAL A 203 -5.57 17.79 -1.35
CA VAL A 203 -5.59 16.62 -2.25
C VAL A 203 -6.83 16.60 -3.14
N ILE A 204 -8.02 16.74 -2.57
CA ILE A 204 -9.29 16.49 -3.28
C ILE A 204 -9.65 17.64 -4.22
N ASN A 205 -9.39 18.89 -3.81
CA ASN A 205 -9.81 20.05 -4.59
C ASN A 205 -8.74 20.54 -5.57
N ARG A 206 -7.46 20.18 -5.38
CA ARG A 206 -6.36 20.60 -6.28
C ARG A 206 -5.80 19.49 -7.15
N GLY A 207 -6.06 18.23 -6.78
CA GLY A 207 -5.56 17.07 -7.50
C GLY A 207 -6.04 16.99 -8.94
N THR A 208 -5.22 16.33 -9.75
CA THR A 208 -5.46 16.08 -11.16
C THR A 208 -6.03 14.67 -11.38
N VAL A 209 -7.02 14.57 -12.27
CA VAL A 209 -7.75 13.32 -12.61
C VAL A 209 -7.30 12.76 -13.96
#